data_AF-A0AAN7H6K2-F1
#
_entry.id   AF-A0AAN7H6K2-F1
#
_cell.length_a   1.000
_cell.length_b   1.000
_cell.length_c   1.000
_cell.angle_alpha   90.00
_cell.angle_beta   90.00
_cell.angle_gamma   90.00
#
_symmetry.space_group_name_H-M   'P 1'
#
loop_
_entity.id
_entity.type
_entity.pdbx_description
1 polymer ?
#
loop_
_entity_poly.entity_id
_entity_poly.type
_entity_poly.pdbx_seq_one_letter_code
_entity_poly.pdbx_strand_id
1 'polypeptide(L)'
;MLLTRRLSITIVIVMFSTLALIHHSRIGDWSSLDVRYHHDDAQDKETPVPIPPLPLPSSIPRRPHADPACDGFPDTSKVLLVMKTGASESFAQVPTHLLTTLRCLSDFLIFSDMDQNIGGQQIYDSLSTVLTEVQEGNVDFDLYRRQKWCPVNQAQCNELGDPRNEGWNLDKYKNVHIAEKAYAMRPNHDWYLFVDADTYVLWPNMMQWVNKLDPTQKLYLGSAAGLNNLNFAHGGSGYLVSKAAMDAFVGWAPEVGNEYDRYAKSVCCGDYIFALALKEKTGVEVQHMFPTINGEKPTTLPFGPSHWCHPIVTMHHLNAEEINMFWHFERRNQLVRTKSGKSRPLILKDIFEEFVVLHLNEIRRDWDNMARDRVYLDRKAQMWDDGQLARMKKAEDYNKYEKKAHLSFEDCAAACKSLPYGECFQYKYQNGVCTMGRAITLGNPIRREEEEDQRIISGWDVEKIRAWVRKHSRCDKINWPNVRTKKPVVPANRNGG
;
A
#
# COMPACT_ATOMS: atom_id res chain seq x y z
N MET A 1 -12.11 -62.65 -13.81
CA MET A 1 -12.65 -61.84 -12.70
C MET A 1 -11.87 -60.52 -12.55
N LEU A 2 -11.77 -59.72 -13.62
CA LEU A 2 -11.05 -58.43 -13.62
C LEU A 2 -11.69 -57.34 -14.51
N LEU A 3 -12.76 -57.65 -15.25
CA LEU A 3 -13.47 -56.67 -16.09
C LEU A 3 -14.67 -56.00 -15.40
N THR A 4 -15.24 -56.59 -14.35
CA THR A 4 -16.44 -56.06 -13.68
C THR A 4 -16.15 -55.03 -12.59
N ARG A 5 -14.90 -54.94 -12.09
CA ARG A 5 -14.51 -53.95 -11.05
C ARG A 5 -14.15 -52.57 -11.61
N ARG A 6 -13.77 -52.46 -12.89
CA ARG A 6 -13.43 -51.16 -13.50
C ARG A 6 -14.66 -50.37 -13.95
N LEU A 7 -15.76 -51.04 -14.35
CA LEU A 7 -16.99 -50.35 -14.74
C LEU A 7 -17.70 -49.68 -13.55
N SER A 8 -17.68 -50.31 -12.37
CA SER A 8 -18.37 -49.76 -11.18
C SER A 8 -17.68 -48.54 -10.59
N ILE A 9 -16.35 -48.42 -10.71
CA ILE A 9 -15.60 -47.26 -10.18
C ILE A 9 -15.78 -46.04 -11.09
N THR A 10 -15.80 -46.23 -12.41
CA THR A 10 -16.01 -45.13 -13.36
C THR A 10 -17.42 -44.53 -13.25
N ILE A 11 -18.46 -45.35 -13.01
CA ILE A 11 -19.84 -44.87 -12.85
C ILE A 11 -20.01 -44.07 -11.55
N VAL A 12 -19.34 -44.45 -10.46
CA VAL A 12 -19.38 -43.71 -9.18
C VAL A 12 -18.67 -42.36 -9.28
N ILE A 13 -17.53 -42.30 -10.01
CA ILE A 13 -16.80 -41.04 -10.21
C ILE A 13 -17.61 -40.08 -11.10
N VAL A 14 -18.27 -40.56 -12.15
CA VAL A 14 -19.12 -39.71 -13.01
C VAL A 14 -20.36 -39.20 -12.24
N MET A 15 -20.99 -40.03 -11.40
CA MET A 15 -22.13 -39.61 -10.57
C MET A 15 -21.77 -38.59 -9.48
N PHE A 16 -20.60 -38.70 -8.85
CA PHE A 16 -20.12 -37.69 -7.89
C PHE A 16 -19.71 -36.39 -8.58
N SER A 17 -19.15 -36.48 -9.80
CA SER A 17 -18.79 -35.30 -10.59
C SER A 17 -20.03 -34.54 -11.07
N THR A 18 -21.09 -35.24 -11.49
CA THR A 18 -22.35 -34.61 -11.89
C THR A 18 -23.15 -34.07 -10.70
N LEU A 19 -23.14 -34.75 -9.55
CA LEU A 19 -23.75 -34.21 -8.31
C LEU A 19 -22.99 -32.99 -7.76
N ALA A 20 -21.65 -32.96 -7.85
CA ALA A 20 -20.86 -31.79 -7.48
C ALA A 20 -21.08 -30.60 -8.44
N LEU A 21 -21.22 -30.87 -9.75
CA LEU A 21 -21.59 -29.87 -10.76
C LEU A 21 -23.02 -29.34 -10.56
N ILE A 22 -23.97 -30.18 -10.14
CA ILE A 22 -25.35 -29.78 -9.82
C ILE A 22 -25.41 -29.02 -8.48
N HIS A 23 -24.50 -29.27 -7.53
CA HIS A 23 -24.46 -28.52 -6.28
C HIS A 23 -23.74 -27.17 -6.42
N HIS A 24 -22.71 -27.08 -7.27
CA HIS A 24 -22.09 -25.79 -7.64
C HIS A 24 -22.97 -24.93 -8.55
N SER A 25 -23.78 -25.53 -9.44
CA SER A 25 -24.74 -24.75 -10.23
C SER A 25 -25.96 -24.28 -9.43
N ARG A 26 -26.22 -24.84 -8.24
CA ARG A 26 -27.30 -24.41 -7.34
C ARG A 26 -26.93 -23.32 -6.33
N ILE A 27 -25.66 -22.90 -6.26
CA ILE A 27 -25.20 -21.79 -5.38
C ILE A 27 -24.88 -20.53 -6.19
N GLY A 28 -24.98 -20.59 -7.53
CA GLY A 28 -24.60 -19.49 -8.43
C GLY A 28 -25.69 -19.01 -9.38
N ASP A 29 -26.98 -19.27 -9.12
CA ASP A 29 -28.07 -18.77 -9.97
C ASP A 29 -28.70 -17.48 -9.38
N TRP A 30 -27.93 -16.40 -9.42
CA TRP A 30 -28.41 -15.04 -9.12
C TRP A 30 -29.19 -14.42 -10.29
N SER A 31 -29.45 -15.16 -11.38
CA SER A 31 -30.24 -14.67 -12.53
C SER A 31 -31.72 -14.46 -12.20
N SER A 32 -32.20 -15.00 -11.07
CA SER A 32 -33.58 -14.84 -10.60
C SER A 32 -33.83 -13.56 -9.78
N LEU A 33 -32.79 -12.77 -9.48
CA LEU A 33 -32.93 -11.45 -8.84
C LEU A 33 -32.99 -10.28 -9.82
N ASP A 34 -32.96 -10.57 -11.13
CA ASP A 34 -33.12 -9.58 -12.21
C ASP A 34 -34.60 -9.37 -12.61
N VAL A 35 -35.51 -9.59 -11.66
CA VAL A 35 -36.89 -9.12 -11.79
C VAL A 35 -36.87 -7.62 -11.55
N ARG A 36 -36.91 -6.87 -12.65
CA ARG A 36 -37.21 -5.44 -12.70
C ARG A 36 -38.37 -5.10 -11.76
N TYR A 37 -38.07 -4.59 -10.58
CA TYR A 37 -39.05 -3.83 -9.81
C TYR A 37 -39.04 -2.40 -10.34
N HIS A 38 -39.76 -2.20 -11.44
CA HIS A 38 -40.42 -0.92 -11.67
C HIS A 38 -41.46 -0.77 -10.56
N HIS A 39 -41.22 0.12 -9.60
CA HIS A 39 -42.33 0.70 -8.87
C HIS A 39 -43.08 1.59 -9.87
N ASP A 40 -44.28 1.14 -10.27
CA ASP A 40 -45.34 2.07 -10.67
C ASP A 40 -45.67 2.90 -9.43
N ASP A 41 -45.10 4.11 -9.36
CA ASP A 41 -45.58 5.13 -8.43
C ASP A 41 -46.98 5.55 -8.90
N ALA A 42 -47.98 4.89 -8.33
CA ALA A 42 -49.32 5.41 -8.30
C ALA A 42 -49.28 6.78 -7.59
N GLN A 43 -49.65 7.79 -8.36
CA GLN A 43 -49.72 9.19 -7.99
C GLN A 43 -50.78 9.41 -6.90
N ASP A 44 -50.41 9.28 -5.62
CA ASP A 44 -51.21 9.84 -4.52
C ASP A 44 -50.76 11.27 -4.23
N LYS A 45 -51.62 12.22 -4.62
CA LYS A 45 -51.48 13.64 -4.30
C LYS A 45 -51.81 13.87 -2.82
N GLU A 46 -50.81 13.78 -1.96
CA GLU A 46 -50.85 14.46 -0.66
C GLU A 46 -50.02 15.74 -0.70
N THR A 47 -50.70 16.87 -0.45
CA THR A 47 -50.09 18.20 -0.34
C THR A 47 -49.22 18.31 0.91
N PRO A 48 -47.98 18.84 0.84
CA PRO A 48 -47.14 19.00 2.03
C PRO A 48 -47.69 20.09 2.95
N VAL A 49 -47.81 19.78 4.25
CA VAL A 49 -48.07 20.75 5.31
C VAL A 49 -46.78 21.55 5.59
N PRO A 50 -46.80 22.90 5.61
CA PRO A 50 -45.60 23.69 5.89
C PRO A 50 -45.11 23.50 7.33
N ILE A 51 -43.87 23.04 7.50
CA ILE A 51 -43.18 22.99 8.79
C ILE A 51 -42.66 24.40 9.13
N PRO A 52 -42.97 24.97 10.31
CA PRO A 52 -42.47 26.29 10.67
C PRO A 52 -40.94 26.28 10.86
N PRO A 53 -40.22 27.34 10.45
CA PRO A 53 -38.78 27.39 10.55
C PRO A 53 -38.32 27.40 12.01
N LEU A 54 -37.39 26.50 12.34
CA LEU A 54 -36.70 26.47 13.62
C LEU A 54 -35.93 27.80 13.85
N PRO A 55 -36.02 28.41 15.05
CA PRO A 55 -35.28 29.63 15.35
C PRO A 55 -33.78 29.36 15.32
N LEU A 56 -33.05 30.15 14.53
CA LEU A 56 -31.59 30.15 14.47
C LEU A 56 -31.01 30.45 15.86
N PRO A 57 -30.12 29.61 16.42
CA PRO A 57 -29.37 29.97 17.61
C PRO A 57 -28.45 31.14 17.27
N SER A 58 -28.81 32.31 17.78
CA SER A 58 -27.93 33.48 17.82
C SER A 58 -26.73 33.20 18.72
N SER A 59 -25.54 33.57 18.22
CA SER A 59 -24.20 33.41 18.80
C SER A 59 -23.55 32.03 18.59
N ILE A 60 -22.83 31.91 17.47
CA ILE A 60 -21.78 30.90 17.28
C ILE A 60 -20.75 31.12 18.41
N PRO A 61 -20.51 30.13 19.29
CA PRO A 61 -19.39 30.20 20.22
C PRO A 61 -18.10 30.40 19.40
N ARG A 62 -17.31 31.43 19.72
CA ARG A 62 -16.00 31.63 19.09
C ARG A 62 -15.23 30.31 19.09
N ARG A 63 -14.86 29.82 17.89
CA ARG A 63 -14.05 28.61 17.72
C ARG A 63 -12.86 28.67 18.69
N PRO A 64 -12.54 27.59 19.41
CA PRO A 64 -11.35 27.54 20.24
C PRO A 64 -10.12 27.93 19.40
N HIS A 65 -9.22 28.70 19.99
CA HIS A 65 -7.86 28.87 19.50
C HIS A 65 -7.27 27.47 19.22
N ALA A 66 -6.56 27.32 18.09
CA ALA A 66 -6.02 26.09 17.50
C ALA A 66 -5.87 24.87 18.43
N ASP A 67 -6.27 23.68 17.96
CA ASP A 67 -6.09 22.41 18.68
C ASP A 67 -4.61 22.23 19.10
N PRO A 68 -4.29 22.15 20.40
CA PRO A 68 -2.91 21.99 20.87
C PRO A 68 -2.23 20.73 20.32
N ALA A 69 -3.02 19.70 19.96
CA ALA A 69 -2.49 18.51 19.30
C ALA A 69 -1.87 18.81 17.93
N CYS A 70 -2.22 19.93 17.31
CA CYS A 70 -1.72 20.40 16.01
C CYS A 70 -0.62 21.46 16.12
N ASP A 71 -0.11 21.75 17.32
CA ASP A 71 0.99 22.70 17.50
C ASP A 71 2.22 22.29 16.69
N GLY A 72 2.76 23.25 15.91
CA GLY A 72 3.91 23.04 15.05
C GLY A 72 3.68 22.14 13.84
N PHE A 73 2.44 21.68 13.59
CA PHE A 73 2.08 20.97 12.36
C PHE A 73 2.31 21.87 11.13
N PRO A 74 2.88 21.35 10.03
CA PRO A 74 3.20 22.18 8.87
C PRO A 74 1.91 22.66 8.16
N ASP A 75 2.02 23.75 7.42
CA ASP A 75 0.99 24.13 6.44
C ASP A 75 0.96 23.08 5.31
N THR A 76 -0.18 22.42 5.14
CA THR A 76 -0.43 21.40 4.12
C THR A 76 -1.32 21.89 2.97
N SER A 77 -1.65 23.18 2.92
CA SER A 77 -2.60 23.75 1.96
C SER A 77 -2.28 23.54 0.47
N LYS A 78 -1.03 23.20 0.14
CA LYS A 78 -0.59 22.89 -1.23
C LYS A 78 -0.89 21.46 -1.68
N VAL A 79 -1.18 20.56 -0.75
CA VAL A 79 -1.31 19.12 -1.02
C VAL A 79 -2.71 18.67 -0.66
N LEU A 80 -3.45 18.20 -1.66
CA LEU A 80 -4.67 17.44 -1.41
C LEU A 80 -4.30 16.00 -1.07
N LEU A 81 -4.65 15.54 0.13
CA LEU A 81 -4.66 14.12 0.41
C LEU A 81 -5.91 13.47 -0.18
N VAL A 82 -5.72 12.42 -0.97
CA VAL A 82 -6.77 11.55 -1.52
C VAL A 82 -6.54 10.15 -0.94
N MET A 83 -7.26 9.84 0.14
CA MET A 83 -7.19 8.54 0.81
C MET A 83 -8.14 7.54 0.14
N LYS A 84 -7.66 6.32 -0.07
CA LYS A 84 -8.39 5.22 -0.69
C LYS A 84 -8.59 4.10 0.34
N THR A 85 -9.76 3.49 0.36
CA THR A 85 -10.10 2.35 1.24
C THR A 85 -11.12 1.45 0.54
N GLY A 86 -11.35 0.23 1.02
CA GLY A 86 -12.59 -0.52 0.75
C GLY A 86 -13.66 -0.26 1.81
N ALA A 87 -14.95 -0.42 1.47
CA ALA A 87 -16.01 -0.28 2.47
C ALA A 87 -16.01 -1.43 3.49
N SER A 88 -15.40 -2.55 3.13
CA SER A 88 -15.15 -3.72 3.98
C SER A 88 -14.15 -3.45 5.11
N GLU A 89 -13.29 -2.44 4.97
CA GLU A 89 -12.21 -2.12 5.92
C GLU A 89 -12.27 -0.68 6.47
N SER A 90 -13.14 0.17 5.91
CA SER A 90 -13.17 1.61 6.23
C SER A 90 -13.37 1.90 7.72
N PHE A 91 -14.22 1.15 8.41
CA PHE A 91 -14.42 1.28 9.86
C PHE A 91 -13.23 0.80 10.70
N ALA A 92 -12.36 -0.07 10.17
CA ALA A 92 -11.16 -0.51 10.87
C ALA A 92 -10.00 0.49 10.71
N GLN A 93 -9.94 1.22 9.58
CA GLN A 93 -8.81 2.07 9.23
C GLN A 93 -9.07 3.57 9.44
N VAL A 94 -10.18 4.09 8.89
CA VAL A 94 -10.45 5.54 8.82
C VAL A 94 -10.54 6.23 10.19
N PRO A 95 -11.18 5.67 11.24
CA PRO A 95 -11.28 6.35 12.52
C PRO A 95 -9.93 6.73 13.12
N THR A 96 -8.93 5.86 13.03
CA THR A 96 -7.59 6.13 13.56
C THR A 96 -6.94 7.31 12.84
N HIS A 97 -7.10 7.38 11.52
CA HIS A 97 -6.60 8.49 10.72
C HIS A 97 -7.27 9.83 11.10
N LEU A 98 -8.58 9.85 11.33
CA LEU A 98 -9.30 11.04 11.80
C LEU A 98 -8.80 11.54 13.16
N LEU A 99 -8.41 10.62 14.04
CA LEU A 99 -7.87 10.95 15.36
C LEU A 99 -6.38 11.33 15.33
N THR A 100 -5.66 10.98 14.25
CA THR A 100 -4.21 11.13 14.11
C THR A 100 -3.83 11.95 12.86
N THR A 101 -3.43 11.30 11.77
CA THR A 101 -2.76 11.92 10.62
C THR A 101 -3.63 12.91 9.82
N LEU A 102 -4.96 12.81 9.92
CA LEU A 102 -5.89 13.72 9.25
C LEU A 102 -6.35 14.87 10.14
N ARG A 103 -6.19 14.74 11.47
CA ARG A 103 -6.72 15.66 12.48
C ARG A 103 -6.31 17.11 12.23
N CYS A 104 -5.09 17.32 11.73
CA CYS A 104 -4.49 18.64 11.53
C CYS A 104 -4.45 19.08 10.08
N LEU A 105 -5.02 18.30 9.15
CA LEU A 105 -5.03 18.66 7.73
C LEU A 105 -6.05 19.74 7.42
N SER A 106 -5.69 20.62 6.49
CA SER A 106 -6.56 21.68 6.01
C SER A 106 -7.65 21.18 5.06
N ASP A 107 -7.37 20.15 4.25
CA ASP A 107 -8.28 19.59 3.25
C ASP A 107 -7.84 18.16 2.90
N PHE A 108 -8.81 17.27 2.71
CA PHE A 108 -8.59 15.89 2.28
C PHE A 108 -9.90 15.29 1.74
N LEU A 109 -9.78 14.25 0.92
CA LEU A 109 -10.89 13.44 0.44
C LEU A 109 -10.65 11.97 0.77
N ILE A 110 -11.71 11.25 1.12
CA ILE A 110 -11.66 9.80 1.34
C ILE A 110 -12.60 9.14 0.33
N PHE A 111 -12.07 8.22 -0.45
CA PHE A 111 -12.81 7.44 -1.43
C PHE A 111 -12.84 5.97 -1.07
N SER A 112 -13.98 5.34 -1.31
CA SER A 112 -14.22 3.91 -1.11
C SER A 112 -14.97 3.33 -2.31
N ASP A 113 -15.30 2.04 -2.25
CA ASP A 113 -16.26 1.38 -3.13
C ASP A 113 -17.71 1.51 -2.64
N MET A 114 -18.01 2.42 -1.72
CA MET A 114 -19.36 2.72 -1.26
C MET A 114 -19.40 4.09 -0.58
N ASP A 115 -20.51 4.82 -0.76
CA ASP A 115 -20.78 6.01 0.04
C ASP A 115 -20.99 5.64 1.50
N GLN A 116 -20.20 6.24 2.39
CA GLN A 116 -20.28 6.02 3.83
C GLN A 116 -20.08 7.34 4.58
N ASN A 117 -20.52 7.37 5.84
CA ASN A 117 -20.21 8.46 6.77
C ASN A 117 -19.63 7.86 8.05
N ILE A 118 -18.41 8.27 8.40
CA ILE A 118 -17.71 7.80 9.61
C ILE A 118 -17.34 9.02 10.45
N GLY A 119 -17.97 9.16 11.63
CA GLY A 119 -17.67 10.27 12.53
C GLY A 119 -17.95 11.66 11.93
N GLY A 120 -18.93 11.77 11.03
CA GLY A 120 -19.24 13.01 10.31
C GLY A 120 -18.40 13.21 9.04
N GLN A 121 -17.37 12.40 8.81
CA GLN A 121 -16.56 12.44 7.60
C GLN A 121 -17.25 11.70 6.47
N GLN A 122 -17.47 12.39 5.34
CA GLN A 122 -17.96 11.77 4.11
C GLN A 122 -16.85 10.91 3.47
N ILE A 123 -17.23 9.71 3.08
CA ILE A 123 -16.45 8.79 2.25
C ILE A 123 -17.22 8.61 0.95
N TYR A 124 -16.57 8.87 -0.18
CA TYR A 124 -17.22 8.96 -1.49
C TYR A 124 -17.11 7.64 -2.25
N ASP A 125 -18.19 7.23 -2.89
CA ASP A 125 -18.21 6.09 -3.80
C ASP A 125 -17.42 6.40 -5.08
N SER A 126 -16.30 5.71 -5.28
CA SER A 126 -15.48 5.85 -6.48
C SER A 126 -16.07 5.12 -7.69
N LEU A 127 -16.89 4.09 -7.48
CA LEU A 127 -17.43 3.21 -8.52
C LEU A 127 -18.77 3.69 -9.10
N SER A 128 -19.38 4.73 -8.51
CA SER A 128 -20.70 5.22 -8.91
C SER A 128 -20.84 5.68 -10.37
N THR A 129 -19.71 5.85 -11.08
CA THR A 129 -19.64 6.28 -12.49
C THR A 129 -19.04 5.20 -13.41
N VAL A 130 -18.71 4.01 -12.90
CA VAL A 130 -18.23 2.90 -13.73
C VAL A 130 -19.34 2.43 -14.67
N LEU A 131 -19.01 2.17 -15.94
CA LEU A 131 -19.97 1.76 -16.97
C LEU A 131 -20.82 0.56 -16.52
N THR A 132 -22.14 0.66 -16.67
CA THR A 132 -23.09 -0.41 -16.29
C THR A 132 -22.74 -1.74 -16.98
N GLU A 133 -22.39 -1.72 -18.27
CA GLU A 133 -21.99 -2.92 -19.02
C GLU A 133 -20.69 -3.58 -18.52
N VAL A 134 -19.89 -2.87 -17.71
CA VAL A 134 -18.68 -3.41 -17.08
C VAL A 134 -19.02 -4.09 -15.75
N GLN A 135 -20.06 -3.62 -15.07
CA GLN A 135 -20.56 -4.16 -13.80
C GLN A 135 -21.46 -5.40 -13.99
N GLU A 136 -22.33 -5.37 -15.02
CA GLU A 136 -23.30 -6.43 -15.30
C GLU A 136 -22.60 -7.76 -15.63
N GLY A 137 -23.03 -8.84 -14.95
CA GLY A 137 -22.47 -10.18 -15.11
C GLY A 137 -21.00 -10.33 -14.70
N ASN A 138 -20.40 -9.31 -14.09
CA ASN A 138 -19.00 -9.31 -13.67
C ASN A 138 -18.86 -9.61 -12.17
N VAL A 139 -18.23 -10.73 -11.85
CA VAL A 139 -18.00 -11.19 -10.46
C VAL A 139 -17.09 -10.26 -9.66
N ASP A 140 -16.27 -9.44 -10.31
CA ASP A 140 -15.44 -8.45 -9.62
C ASP A 140 -16.31 -7.45 -8.82
N PHE A 141 -17.56 -7.23 -9.24
CA PHE A 141 -18.53 -6.35 -8.59
C PHE A 141 -19.47 -7.05 -7.59
N ASP A 142 -19.26 -8.34 -7.29
CA ASP A 142 -20.09 -9.07 -6.31
C ASP A 142 -20.02 -8.43 -4.92
N LEU A 143 -18.81 -8.06 -4.47
CA LEU A 143 -18.63 -7.32 -3.22
C LEU A 143 -19.37 -5.98 -3.25
N TYR A 144 -19.23 -5.20 -4.33
CA TYR A 144 -19.90 -3.90 -4.46
C TYR A 144 -21.42 -4.02 -4.32
N ARG A 145 -22.02 -4.96 -5.05
CA ARG A 145 -23.46 -5.23 -4.99
C ARG A 145 -23.89 -5.69 -3.60
N ARG A 146 -23.14 -6.61 -2.98
CA ARG A 146 -23.43 -7.15 -1.65
C ARG A 146 -23.40 -6.04 -0.58
N GLN A 147 -22.42 -5.15 -0.63
CA GLN A 147 -22.29 -4.04 0.32
C GLN A 147 -23.45 -3.04 0.20
N LYS A 148 -23.87 -2.72 -1.03
CA LYS A 148 -25.02 -1.82 -1.30
C LYS A 148 -26.36 -2.43 -0.91
N TRP A 149 -26.52 -3.74 -1.09
CA TRP A 149 -27.72 -4.48 -0.69
C TRP A 149 -27.84 -4.62 0.82
N CYS A 150 -26.71 -4.70 1.54
CA CYS A 150 -26.66 -4.98 2.97
C CYS A 150 -27.30 -3.87 3.82
N PRO A 151 -28.42 -4.14 4.54
CA PRO A 151 -29.05 -3.16 5.43
C PRO A 151 -28.44 -3.14 6.84
N VAL A 152 -27.49 -4.04 7.12
CA VAL A 152 -26.83 -4.19 8.43
C VAL A 152 -25.36 -3.77 8.36
N ASN A 153 -24.58 -4.11 9.39
CA ASN A 153 -23.16 -3.79 9.40
C ASN A 153 -22.42 -4.53 8.28
N GLN A 154 -21.51 -3.82 7.60
CA GLN A 154 -20.82 -4.31 6.41
C GLN A 154 -19.91 -5.52 6.70
N ALA A 155 -19.29 -5.57 7.89
CA ALA A 155 -18.45 -6.69 8.29
C ALA A 155 -19.23 -8.02 8.23
N GLN A 156 -20.41 -8.06 8.83
CA GLN A 156 -21.28 -9.25 8.83
C GLN A 156 -21.73 -9.65 7.42
N CYS A 157 -22.06 -8.70 6.55
CA CYS A 157 -22.45 -9.03 5.17
C CYS A 157 -21.28 -9.54 4.33
N ASN A 158 -20.07 -9.06 4.62
CA ASN A 158 -18.87 -9.45 3.90
C ASN A 158 -18.31 -10.81 4.34
N GLU A 159 -18.74 -11.35 5.49
CA GLU A 159 -18.47 -12.75 5.88
C GLU A 159 -19.07 -13.78 4.92
N LEU A 160 -20.03 -13.37 4.06
CA LEU A 160 -20.64 -14.24 3.05
C LEU A 160 -19.73 -14.52 1.85
N GLY A 161 -18.60 -13.81 1.72
CA GLY A 161 -17.68 -13.93 0.60
C GLY A 161 -16.21 -14.05 1.05
N ASP A 162 -15.31 -13.61 0.19
CA ASP A 162 -13.89 -13.45 0.46
C ASP A 162 -13.53 -11.98 0.25
N PRO A 163 -13.84 -11.09 1.21
CA PRO A 163 -13.73 -9.66 1.03
C PRO A 163 -12.31 -9.19 0.75
N ARG A 164 -11.31 -10.00 1.10
CA ARG A 164 -9.91 -9.72 0.77
C ARG A 164 -9.67 -9.86 -0.73
N ASN A 165 -10.04 -11.00 -1.30
CA ASN A 165 -9.83 -11.27 -2.73
C ASN A 165 -10.82 -10.50 -3.60
N GLU A 166 -12.09 -10.44 -3.20
CA GLU A 166 -13.12 -9.66 -3.91
C GLU A 166 -12.80 -8.15 -3.87
N GLY A 167 -12.33 -7.64 -2.74
CA GLY A 167 -11.89 -6.25 -2.61
C GLY A 167 -10.70 -5.93 -3.53
N TRP A 168 -9.71 -6.82 -3.58
CA TRP A 168 -8.58 -6.68 -4.51
C TRP A 168 -9.02 -6.66 -5.97
N ASN A 169 -9.92 -7.56 -6.36
CA ASN A 169 -10.45 -7.63 -7.72
C ASN A 169 -11.29 -6.38 -8.09
N LEU A 170 -12.03 -5.84 -7.13
CA LEU A 170 -12.82 -4.62 -7.30
C LEU A 170 -11.92 -3.36 -7.38
N ASP A 171 -10.79 -3.34 -6.68
CA ASP A 171 -9.98 -2.12 -6.54
C ASP A 171 -9.43 -1.59 -7.87
N LYS A 172 -9.26 -2.47 -8.86
CA LYS A 172 -8.76 -2.11 -10.19
C LYS A 172 -9.64 -1.09 -10.92
N TYR A 173 -10.93 -0.98 -10.57
CA TYR A 173 -11.85 -0.01 -11.17
C TYR A 173 -11.82 1.38 -10.51
N LYS A 174 -11.20 1.53 -9.34
CA LYS A 174 -11.35 2.75 -8.53
C LYS A 174 -10.39 3.86 -8.91
N ASN A 175 -9.13 3.52 -9.19
CA ASN A 175 -8.02 4.49 -9.13
C ASN A 175 -8.16 5.67 -10.13
N VAL A 176 -8.60 5.42 -11.38
CA VAL A 176 -8.81 6.51 -12.37
C VAL A 176 -10.04 7.34 -12.01
N HIS A 177 -11.17 6.70 -11.67
CA HIS A 177 -12.38 7.40 -11.23
C HIS A 177 -12.14 8.26 -9.98
N ILE A 178 -11.31 7.80 -9.04
CA ILE A 178 -10.89 8.58 -7.87
C ILE A 178 -10.12 9.83 -8.30
N ALA A 179 -9.21 9.71 -9.27
CA ALA A 179 -8.43 10.84 -9.78
C ALA A 179 -9.33 11.93 -10.39
N GLU A 180 -10.30 11.51 -11.20
CA GLU A 180 -11.28 12.40 -11.83
C GLU A 180 -12.15 13.11 -10.80
N LYS A 181 -12.75 12.35 -9.89
CA LYS A 181 -13.63 12.91 -8.84
C LYS A 181 -12.86 13.83 -7.91
N ALA A 182 -11.68 13.42 -7.46
CA ALA A 182 -10.83 14.25 -6.59
C ALA A 182 -10.45 15.57 -7.28
N TYR A 183 -10.06 15.51 -8.56
CA TYR A 183 -9.72 16.70 -9.32
C TYR A 183 -10.93 17.61 -9.54
N ALA A 184 -12.08 17.07 -9.95
CA ALA A 184 -13.32 17.84 -10.14
C ALA A 184 -13.76 18.54 -8.86
N MET A 185 -13.60 17.90 -7.70
CA MET A 185 -13.95 18.46 -6.40
C MET A 185 -12.95 19.51 -5.90
N ARG A 186 -11.67 19.39 -6.26
CA ARG A 186 -10.56 20.18 -5.70
C ARG A 186 -9.45 20.47 -6.74
N PRO A 187 -9.74 21.16 -7.85
CA PRO A 187 -8.82 21.25 -9.02
C PRO A 187 -7.57 22.13 -8.80
N ASN A 188 -7.53 22.91 -7.72
CA ASN A 188 -6.56 23.99 -7.53
C ASN A 188 -5.41 23.69 -6.56
N HIS A 189 -5.25 22.45 -6.11
CA HIS A 189 -4.08 22.06 -5.31
C HIS A 189 -2.83 21.92 -6.19
N ASP A 190 -1.67 22.29 -5.66
CA ASP A 190 -0.38 22.15 -6.34
C ASP A 190 -0.01 20.67 -6.52
N TRP A 191 -0.44 19.82 -5.58
CA TRP A 191 -0.14 18.39 -5.56
C TRP A 191 -1.32 17.57 -5.09
N TYR A 192 -1.45 16.37 -5.65
CA TYR A 192 -2.43 15.35 -5.29
C TYR A 192 -1.68 14.14 -4.78
N LEU A 193 -1.85 13.83 -3.50
CA LEU A 193 -1.23 12.70 -2.82
C LEU A 193 -2.26 11.59 -2.66
N PHE A 194 -2.08 10.50 -3.39
CA PHE A 194 -2.94 9.33 -3.28
C PHE A 194 -2.29 8.31 -2.34
N VAL A 195 -3.04 7.83 -1.36
CA VAL A 195 -2.58 6.80 -0.40
C VAL A 195 -3.71 5.84 -0.07
N ASP A 196 -3.36 4.63 0.35
CA ASP A 196 -4.33 3.70 0.93
C ASP A 196 -4.53 3.99 2.43
N ALA A 197 -5.63 3.51 3.01
CA ALA A 197 -6.01 3.78 4.40
C ALA A 197 -5.18 3.00 5.44
N ASP A 198 -4.26 2.14 5.02
CA ASP A 198 -3.21 1.51 5.85
C ASP A 198 -1.82 2.13 5.58
N THR A 199 -1.80 3.34 5.00
CA THR A 199 -0.58 4.10 4.70
C THR A 199 -0.46 5.34 5.60
N TYR A 200 0.62 5.37 6.38
CA TYR A 200 0.96 6.52 7.22
C TYR A 200 1.68 7.61 6.41
N VAL A 201 1.24 8.88 6.53
CA VAL A 201 1.88 10.04 5.90
C VAL A 201 2.61 10.90 6.94
N LEU A 202 3.93 11.06 6.77
CA LEU A 202 4.75 11.94 7.61
C LEU A 202 4.73 13.37 7.07
N TRP A 203 3.69 14.13 7.44
CA TRP A 203 3.46 15.49 6.92
C TRP A 203 4.64 16.47 7.07
N PRO A 204 5.36 16.54 8.19
CA PRO A 204 6.53 17.41 8.33
C PRO A 204 7.63 17.10 7.32
N ASN A 205 7.82 15.82 6.99
CA ASN A 205 8.79 15.42 5.97
C ASN A 205 8.25 15.67 4.56
N MET A 206 6.98 15.35 4.32
CA MET A 206 6.30 15.59 3.04
C MET A 206 6.40 17.06 2.64
N MET A 207 6.05 17.98 3.55
CA MET A 207 6.10 19.42 3.24
C MET A 207 7.52 19.96 3.10
N GLN A 208 8.51 19.41 3.81
CA GLN A 208 9.92 19.76 3.58
C GLN A 208 10.42 19.33 2.20
N TRP A 209 9.85 18.26 1.64
CA TRP A 209 10.21 17.76 0.32
C TRP A 209 9.48 18.51 -0.78
N VAL A 210 8.15 18.56 -0.72
CA VAL A 210 7.27 19.12 -1.74
C VAL A 210 7.50 20.61 -1.96
N ASN A 211 7.85 21.38 -0.92
CA ASN A 211 8.16 22.81 -1.05
C ASN A 211 9.42 23.10 -1.89
N LYS A 212 10.20 22.10 -2.27
CA LYS A 212 11.37 22.23 -3.15
C LYS A 212 11.08 21.85 -4.60
N LEU A 213 9.86 21.39 -4.89
CA LEU A 213 9.45 20.89 -6.18
C LEU A 213 8.59 21.93 -6.91
N ASP A 214 8.54 21.82 -8.24
CA ASP A 214 7.78 22.70 -9.11
C ASP A 214 6.50 22.00 -9.59
N PRO A 215 5.31 22.37 -9.08
CA PRO A 215 4.04 21.73 -9.44
C PRO A 215 3.59 22.05 -10.88
N THR A 216 4.22 23.04 -11.54
CA THR A 216 3.91 23.37 -12.94
C THR A 216 4.53 22.38 -13.93
N GLN A 217 5.44 21.53 -13.46
CA GLN A 217 5.96 20.42 -14.25
C GLN A 217 5.07 19.20 -14.10
N LYS A 218 4.84 18.48 -15.19
CA LYS A 218 4.09 17.21 -15.14
C LYS A 218 4.94 16.13 -14.47
N LEU A 219 4.62 15.81 -13.23
CA LEU A 219 5.38 14.90 -12.37
C LEU A 219 4.46 13.83 -11.79
N TYR A 220 4.95 12.59 -11.82
CA TYR A 220 4.36 11.43 -11.18
C TYR A 220 5.44 10.72 -10.36
N LEU A 221 5.34 10.81 -9.04
CA LEU A 221 6.40 10.45 -8.11
C LEU A 221 5.89 9.34 -7.18
N GLY A 222 6.58 8.21 -7.13
CA GLY A 222 6.15 7.08 -6.30
C GLY A 222 7.19 5.97 -6.19
N SER A 223 6.90 4.93 -5.40
CA SER A 223 7.74 3.72 -5.38
C SER A 223 7.43 2.88 -6.61
N ALA A 224 8.28 2.95 -7.63
CA ALA A 224 8.02 2.26 -8.90
C ALA A 224 8.00 0.72 -8.76
N ALA A 225 6.96 0.10 -9.30
CA ALA A 225 6.82 -1.32 -9.62
C ALA A 225 6.69 -1.49 -11.14
N GLY A 226 6.78 -2.73 -11.66
CA GLY A 226 6.78 -2.99 -13.10
C GLY A 226 5.87 -4.16 -13.49
N LEU A 227 5.08 -3.96 -14.55
CA LEU A 227 4.22 -4.99 -15.16
C LEU A 227 4.09 -4.67 -16.67
N ASN A 228 4.15 -5.69 -17.54
CA ASN A 228 3.95 -5.54 -18.99
C ASN A 228 4.76 -4.39 -19.65
N ASN A 229 6.03 -4.23 -19.27
CA ASN A 229 6.92 -3.14 -19.73
C ASN A 229 6.47 -1.71 -19.35
N LEU A 230 5.50 -1.56 -18.45
CA LEU A 230 5.12 -0.29 -17.84
C LEU A 230 5.61 -0.25 -16.40
N ASN A 231 6.26 0.86 -16.03
CA ASN A 231 6.51 1.18 -14.64
C ASN A 231 5.36 2.05 -14.10
N PHE A 232 4.88 1.71 -12.91
CA PHE A 232 3.80 2.42 -12.22
C PHE A 232 4.17 2.63 -10.74
N ALA A 233 3.59 3.62 -10.08
CA ALA A 233 3.79 3.76 -8.63
C ALA A 233 2.96 2.72 -7.90
N HIS A 234 3.57 1.95 -7.02
CA HIS A 234 2.86 1.02 -6.13
C HIS A 234 1.82 1.77 -5.28
N GLY A 235 0.54 1.43 -5.43
CA GLY A 235 -0.59 2.14 -4.84
C GLY A 235 -0.49 2.30 -3.32
N GLY A 236 -0.14 1.21 -2.62
CA GLY A 236 -0.02 1.20 -1.17
C GLY A 236 1.11 2.08 -0.64
N SER A 237 2.23 2.17 -1.35
CA SER A 237 3.32 3.09 -0.98
C SER A 237 2.89 4.56 -1.02
N GLY A 238 1.79 4.84 -1.71
CA GLY A 238 1.34 6.17 -2.07
C GLY A 238 2.09 6.75 -3.26
N TYR A 239 1.49 7.75 -3.88
CA TYR A 239 2.08 8.47 -5.00
C TYR A 239 1.62 9.93 -5.07
N LEU A 240 2.52 10.79 -5.53
CA LEU A 240 2.31 12.21 -5.66
C LEU A 240 2.23 12.59 -7.14
N VAL A 241 1.17 13.30 -7.51
CA VAL A 241 0.93 13.79 -8.87
C VAL A 241 0.84 15.30 -8.83
N SER A 242 1.59 15.98 -9.70
CA SER A 242 1.57 17.44 -9.74
C SER A 242 0.29 17.98 -10.36
N LYS A 243 -0.04 19.24 -10.05
CA LYS A 243 -1.14 19.98 -10.67
C LYS A 243 -1.09 19.90 -12.20
N ALA A 244 0.06 20.20 -12.80
CA ALA A 244 0.18 20.17 -14.26
C ALA A 244 -0.06 18.78 -14.88
N ALA A 245 0.27 17.70 -14.16
CA ALA A 245 -0.04 16.34 -14.59
C ALA A 245 -1.54 16.03 -14.45
N MET A 246 -2.16 16.38 -13.32
CA MET A 246 -3.59 16.18 -13.10
C MET A 246 -4.47 17.00 -14.05
N ASP A 247 -4.13 18.28 -14.24
CA ASP A 247 -4.79 19.17 -15.21
C ASP A 247 -4.77 18.53 -16.61
N ALA A 248 -3.62 18.01 -17.05
CA ALA A 248 -3.49 17.36 -18.36
C ALA A 248 -4.13 15.97 -18.43
N PHE A 249 -4.30 15.29 -17.30
CA PHE A 249 -4.83 13.93 -17.23
C PHE A 249 -6.37 13.92 -17.26
N VAL A 250 -6.99 14.62 -16.32
CA VAL A 250 -8.45 14.58 -16.07
C VAL A 250 -9.10 15.97 -16.08
N GLY A 251 -8.31 17.05 -16.21
CA GLY A 251 -8.84 18.41 -16.14
C GLY A 251 -9.56 18.90 -17.40
N TRP A 252 -9.27 18.31 -18.56
CA TRP A 252 -9.87 18.72 -19.85
C TRP A 252 -10.70 17.62 -20.53
N ALA A 253 -10.69 16.41 -19.98
CA ALA A 253 -11.40 15.25 -20.52
C ALA A 253 -12.32 14.71 -19.43
N PRO A 254 -13.65 14.81 -19.59
CA PRO A 254 -14.57 14.07 -18.73
C PRO A 254 -14.50 12.57 -19.06
N GLU A 255 -14.83 11.72 -18.09
CA GLU A 255 -15.05 10.28 -18.29
C GLU A 255 -13.82 9.48 -18.76
N VAL A 256 -12.61 9.95 -18.44
CA VAL A 256 -11.36 9.20 -18.60
C VAL A 256 -11.46 7.83 -17.94
N GLY A 257 -12.06 7.71 -16.74
CA GLY A 257 -12.27 6.43 -16.08
C GLY A 257 -13.01 5.42 -16.96
N ASN A 258 -14.06 5.87 -17.65
CA ASN A 258 -14.86 5.02 -18.52
C ASN A 258 -14.11 4.49 -19.74
N GLU A 259 -13.10 5.23 -20.24
CA GLU A 259 -12.24 4.75 -21.32
C GLU A 259 -11.44 3.49 -20.91
N TYR A 260 -11.11 3.34 -19.62
CA TYR A 260 -10.31 2.24 -19.11
C TYR A 260 -11.11 1.13 -18.41
N ASP A 261 -12.40 1.34 -18.14
CA ASP A 261 -13.25 0.37 -17.42
C ASP A 261 -13.25 -1.02 -18.06
N ARG A 262 -13.32 -1.12 -19.40
CA ARG A 262 -13.30 -2.42 -20.10
C ARG A 262 -11.95 -3.10 -19.98
N TYR A 263 -10.86 -2.33 -20.13
CA TYR A 263 -9.51 -2.86 -20.07
C TYR A 263 -9.14 -3.31 -18.65
N ALA A 264 -9.71 -2.67 -17.63
CA ALA A 264 -9.51 -3.04 -16.23
C ALA A 264 -9.85 -4.52 -15.95
N LYS A 265 -10.79 -5.13 -16.70
CA LYS A 265 -11.14 -6.55 -16.58
C LYS A 265 -9.94 -7.49 -16.79
N SER A 266 -8.99 -7.14 -17.65
CA SER A 266 -7.91 -8.04 -18.10
C SER A 266 -6.58 -7.84 -17.38
N VAL A 267 -6.54 -6.99 -16.35
CA VAL A 267 -5.33 -6.68 -15.58
C VAL A 267 -5.57 -6.86 -14.09
N CYS A 268 -4.49 -6.96 -13.31
CA CYS A 268 -4.57 -7.23 -11.88
C CYS A 268 -4.87 -6.02 -11.02
N CYS A 269 -4.46 -4.82 -11.47
CA CYS A 269 -4.03 -3.79 -10.54
C CYS A 269 -4.50 -2.40 -10.97
N GLY A 270 -5.15 -1.65 -10.07
CA GLY A 270 -5.70 -0.32 -10.36
C GLY A 270 -4.65 0.79 -10.47
N ASP A 271 -3.55 0.66 -9.74
CA ASP A 271 -2.39 1.56 -9.85
C ASP A 271 -1.66 1.43 -11.18
N TYR A 272 -1.60 0.22 -11.75
CA TYR A 272 -1.17 -0.01 -13.12
C TYR A 272 -2.07 0.70 -14.14
N ILE A 273 -3.41 0.59 -14.00
CA ILE A 273 -4.36 1.27 -14.90
C ILE A 273 -4.21 2.80 -14.78
N PHE A 274 -4.07 3.31 -13.56
CA PHE A 274 -3.81 4.74 -13.33
C PHE A 274 -2.56 5.22 -14.08
N ALA A 275 -1.45 4.49 -13.96
CA ALA A 275 -0.21 4.85 -14.64
C ALA A 275 -0.31 4.72 -16.17
N LEU A 276 -1.03 3.70 -16.66
CA LEU A 276 -1.29 3.53 -18.09
C LEU A 276 -2.08 4.73 -18.62
N ALA A 277 -3.20 5.05 -17.98
CA ALA A 277 -4.07 6.15 -18.36
C ALA A 277 -3.33 7.50 -18.30
N LEU A 278 -2.58 7.75 -17.22
CA LEU A 278 -1.78 8.96 -17.08
C LEU A 278 -0.73 9.06 -18.20
N LYS A 279 -0.02 7.97 -18.51
CA LYS A 279 1.00 7.93 -19.57
C LYS A 279 0.39 8.18 -20.95
N GLU A 280 -0.72 7.54 -21.28
CA GLU A 280 -1.37 7.71 -22.59
C GLU A 280 -1.92 9.12 -22.79
N LYS A 281 -2.53 9.71 -21.75
CA LYS A 281 -3.10 11.05 -21.82
C LYS A 281 -2.06 12.16 -21.78
N THR A 282 -0.93 11.95 -21.09
CA THR A 282 -0.01 13.06 -20.76
C THR A 282 1.45 12.84 -21.17
N GLY A 283 1.84 11.61 -21.49
CA GLY A 283 3.22 11.20 -21.72
C GLY A 283 4.09 11.13 -20.45
N VAL A 284 3.49 11.21 -19.25
CA VAL A 284 4.21 11.19 -17.97
C VAL A 284 4.42 9.75 -17.51
N GLU A 285 5.62 9.44 -17.04
CA GLU A 285 5.98 8.15 -16.45
C GLU A 285 6.36 8.32 -14.98
N VAL A 286 6.20 7.25 -14.20
CA VAL A 286 6.58 7.25 -12.79
C VAL A 286 8.09 7.48 -12.64
N GLN A 287 8.44 8.35 -11.69
CA GLN A 287 9.80 8.46 -11.20
C GLN A 287 9.91 7.74 -9.86
N HIS A 288 10.87 6.82 -9.75
CA HIS A 288 11.07 5.99 -8.58
C HIS A 288 11.62 6.81 -7.38
N MET A 289 10.89 6.79 -6.27
CA MET A 289 11.16 7.60 -5.06
C MET A 289 11.43 6.77 -3.80
N PHE A 290 11.55 5.45 -3.92
CA PHE A 290 12.01 4.63 -2.79
C PHE A 290 13.43 5.06 -2.38
N PRO A 291 13.72 5.16 -1.07
CA PRO A 291 12.92 4.75 0.08
C PRO A 291 12.07 5.88 0.69
N THR A 292 12.01 7.05 0.06
CA THR A 292 11.29 8.21 0.61
C THR A 292 9.79 8.00 0.53
N ILE A 293 9.28 7.58 -0.63
CA ILE A 293 7.95 6.97 -0.74
C ILE A 293 8.16 5.46 -0.62
N ASN A 294 7.53 4.83 0.37
CA ASN A 294 7.91 3.48 0.77
C ASN A 294 6.70 2.59 1.10
N GLY A 295 6.77 1.34 0.61
CA GLY A 295 5.71 0.34 0.73
C GLY A 295 5.86 -0.60 1.93
N GLU A 296 6.87 -0.37 2.77
CA GLU A 296 7.15 -1.20 3.94
C GLU A 296 6.75 -0.50 5.24
N LYS A 297 6.52 -1.25 6.31
CA LYS A 297 6.35 -0.70 7.67
C LYS A 297 7.64 -0.82 8.48
N PRO A 298 7.75 -0.22 9.68
CA PRO A 298 8.96 -0.26 10.47
C PRO A 298 9.54 -1.67 10.72
N THR A 299 8.70 -2.70 10.77
CA THR A 299 9.19 -4.08 10.98
C THR A 299 9.72 -4.74 9.72
N THR A 300 9.20 -4.40 8.53
CA THR A 300 9.56 -5.04 7.25
C THR A 300 10.56 -4.22 6.42
N LEU A 301 10.76 -2.96 6.76
CA LEU A 301 11.67 -2.07 6.04
C LEU A 301 13.13 -2.57 6.12
N PRO A 302 13.88 -2.63 4.99
CA PRO A 302 15.27 -3.07 4.97
C PRO A 302 16.23 -1.96 5.37
N PHE A 303 16.51 -1.84 6.67
CA PHE A 303 17.46 -0.84 7.19
C PHE A 303 18.90 -1.22 6.87
N GLY A 304 19.73 -0.26 6.47
CA GLY A 304 21.13 -0.56 6.20
C GLY A 304 21.84 0.52 5.40
N PRO A 305 23.05 0.22 4.88
CA PRO A 305 23.93 1.20 4.22
C PRO A 305 23.31 1.97 3.07
N SER A 306 22.40 1.34 2.31
CA SER A 306 21.77 1.95 1.13
C SER A 306 20.91 3.16 1.50
N HIS A 307 20.13 3.06 2.59
CA HIS A 307 19.04 4.00 2.86
C HIS A 307 19.12 4.71 4.22
N TRP A 308 20.08 4.37 5.09
CA TRP A 308 20.18 4.85 6.48
C TRP A 308 19.87 6.34 6.73
N CYS A 309 20.41 7.22 5.88
CA CYS A 309 20.28 8.68 5.99
C CYS A 309 19.24 9.31 5.03
N HIS A 310 18.35 8.50 4.47
CA HIS A 310 17.24 8.99 3.64
C HIS A 310 16.03 9.35 4.51
N PRO A 311 15.37 10.48 4.21
CA PRO A 311 14.05 10.78 4.74
C PRO A 311 13.00 9.82 4.21
N ILE A 312 11.93 9.67 4.98
CA ILE A 312 10.72 8.94 4.60
C ILE A 312 9.50 9.84 4.70
N VAL A 313 8.56 9.70 3.77
CA VAL A 313 7.30 10.46 3.76
C VAL A 313 6.08 9.58 3.85
N THR A 314 6.17 8.31 3.41
CA THR A 314 5.10 7.32 3.55
C THR A 314 5.63 5.97 4.03
N MET A 315 4.80 5.24 4.77
CA MET A 315 4.97 3.82 5.06
C MET A 315 3.62 3.14 4.93
N HIS A 316 3.61 1.90 4.46
CA HIS A 316 2.39 1.16 4.13
C HIS A 316 2.28 -0.13 4.94
N HIS A 317 1.10 -0.76 4.92
CA HIS A 317 0.74 -1.93 5.72
C HIS A 317 0.72 -1.70 7.24
N LEU A 318 0.44 -0.46 7.68
CA LEU A 318 0.26 -0.15 9.09
C LEU A 318 -1.20 -0.39 9.48
N ASN A 319 -1.42 -1.23 10.48
CA ASN A 319 -2.74 -1.29 11.11
C ASN A 319 -2.99 -0.05 12.01
N ALA A 320 -4.19 0.04 12.57
CA ALA A 320 -4.58 1.13 13.46
C ALA A 320 -3.64 1.33 14.68
N GLU A 321 -3.13 0.25 15.27
CA GLU A 321 -2.18 0.33 16.40
C GLU A 321 -0.85 0.93 15.94
N GLU A 322 -0.31 0.46 14.82
CA GLU A 322 0.94 0.92 14.25
C GLU A 322 0.86 2.39 13.79
N ILE A 323 -0.26 2.81 13.19
CA ILE A 323 -0.51 4.23 12.85
C ILE A 323 -0.49 5.09 14.11
N ASN A 324 -1.21 4.68 15.17
CA ASN A 324 -1.24 5.42 16.43
C ASN A 324 0.14 5.51 17.09
N MET A 325 0.87 4.40 17.15
CA MET A 325 2.23 4.37 17.69
C MET A 325 3.16 5.30 16.91
N PHE A 326 3.09 5.27 15.57
CA PHE A 326 3.94 6.12 14.75
C PHE A 326 3.58 7.61 14.88
N TRP A 327 2.29 7.94 15.00
CA TRP A 327 1.83 9.29 15.29
C TRP A 327 2.45 9.85 16.58
N HIS A 328 2.44 9.08 17.67
CA HIS A 328 3.06 9.51 18.91
C HIS A 328 4.59 9.70 18.77
N PHE A 329 5.27 8.80 18.08
CA PHE A 329 6.70 8.93 17.79
C PHE A 329 7.01 10.20 16.98
N GLU A 330 6.26 10.47 15.92
CA GLU A 330 6.42 11.66 15.08
C GLU A 330 6.22 12.93 15.91
N ARG A 331 5.09 13.03 16.62
CA ARG A 331 4.73 14.23 17.40
C ARG A 331 5.75 14.51 18.49
N ARG A 332 6.23 13.48 19.20
CA ARG A 332 7.31 13.61 20.20
C ARG A 332 8.59 14.13 19.57
N ASN A 333 9.00 13.58 18.42
CA ASN A 333 10.20 14.01 17.72
C ASN A 333 10.10 15.45 17.21
N GLN A 334 8.95 15.82 16.65
CA GLN A 334 8.70 17.16 16.13
C GLN A 334 8.81 18.21 17.24
N LEU A 335 8.18 17.97 18.39
CA LEU A 335 8.25 18.89 19.54
C LEU A 335 9.69 19.10 20.04
N VAL A 336 10.48 18.02 20.16
CA VAL A 336 11.89 18.10 20.58
C VAL A 336 12.74 18.88 19.57
N ARG A 337 12.51 18.67 18.28
CA ARG A 337 13.25 19.34 17.19
C ARG A 337 12.92 20.81 17.09
N THR A 338 11.64 21.17 17.18
CA THR A 338 11.20 22.56 17.20
C THR A 338 11.80 23.31 18.39
N LYS A 339 11.78 22.73 19.60
CA LYS A 339 12.38 23.34 20.81
C LYS A 339 13.89 23.53 20.71
N SER A 340 14.59 22.65 20.00
CA SER A 340 16.05 22.72 19.85
C SER A 340 16.52 23.61 18.69
N GLY A 341 15.60 24.24 17.94
CA GLY A 341 15.92 25.07 16.77
C GLY A 341 16.52 24.28 15.60
N LYS A 342 16.54 22.95 15.66
CA LYS A 342 17.13 22.07 14.64
C LYS A 342 16.03 21.39 13.84
N SER A 343 15.60 22.05 12.77
CA SER A 343 14.62 21.48 11.83
C SER A 343 15.31 20.58 10.80
N ARG A 344 15.49 19.30 11.12
CA ARG A 344 15.86 18.27 10.14
C ARG A 344 14.71 17.27 9.95
N PRO A 345 14.55 16.63 8.78
CA PRO A 345 13.54 15.62 8.56
C PRO A 345 13.80 14.37 9.42
N LEU A 346 12.74 13.62 9.73
CA LEU A 346 12.85 12.26 10.23
C LEU A 346 13.49 11.39 9.14
N ILE A 347 14.45 10.56 9.52
CA ILE A 347 15.15 9.65 8.61
C ILE A 347 15.01 8.21 9.06
N LEU A 348 15.36 7.28 8.19
CA LEU A 348 15.28 5.83 8.46
C LEU A 348 16.06 5.41 9.71
N LYS A 349 17.21 6.00 9.98
CA LYS A 349 17.94 5.81 11.25
C LYS A 349 17.05 6.07 12.48
N ASP A 350 16.28 7.16 12.48
CA ASP A 350 15.44 7.54 13.64
C ASP A 350 14.35 6.48 13.89
N ILE A 351 13.81 5.90 12.82
CA ILE A 351 12.78 4.84 12.88
C ILE A 351 13.38 3.53 13.36
N PHE A 352 14.57 3.17 12.86
CA PHE A 352 15.29 1.98 13.34
C PHE A 352 15.55 2.04 14.85
N GLU A 353 16.02 3.19 15.34
CA GLU A 353 16.33 3.40 16.76
C GLU A 353 15.09 3.31 17.66
N GLU A 354 13.92 3.72 17.16
CA GLU A 354 12.68 3.63 17.92
C GLU A 354 12.07 2.22 17.88
N PHE A 355 11.89 1.66 16.68
CA PHE A 355 11.02 0.50 16.49
C PHE A 355 11.76 -0.83 16.38
N VAL A 356 13.05 -0.83 16.03
CA VAL A 356 13.79 -2.06 15.71
C VAL A 356 14.82 -2.41 16.78
N VAL A 357 15.65 -1.46 17.20
CA VAL A 357 16.88 -1.76 17.97
C VAL A 357 16.61 -2.51 19.29
N LEU A 358 15.51 -2.19 19.98
CA LEU A 358 15.15 -2.82 21.26
C LEU A 358 14.54 -4.22 21.10
N HIS A 359 14.09 -4.57 19.89
CA HIS A 359 13.41 -5.83 19.59
C HIS A 359 14.33 -6.85 18.89
N LEU A 360 15.56 -6.43 18.53
CA LEU A 360 16.58 -7.29 17.92
C LEU A 360 17.12 -8.30 18.94
N ASN A 361 16.60 -9.53 18.83
CA ASN A 361 17.15 -10.71 19.49
C ASN A 361 18.11 -11.41 18.54
N GLU A 362 19.10 -12.15 19.06
CA GLU A 362 20.02 -12.91 18.19
C GLU A 362 19.31 -13.99 17.38
N ILE A 363 18.26 -14.60 17.95
CA ILE A 363 17.53 -15.73 17.39
C ILE A 363 16.04 -15.56 17.68
N ARG A 364 15.19 -15.86 16.69
CA ARG A 364 13.74 -16.04 16.85
C ARG A 364 13.28 -17.25 16.04
N ARG A 365 12.52 -18.13 16.67
CA ARG A 365 11.83 -19.26 16.01
C ARG A 365 10.45 -18.83 15.56
N ASP A 366 9.92 -19.50 14.55
CA ASP A 366 8.59 -19.24 13.96
C ASP A 366 8.44 -17.76 13.55
N TRP A 367 9.51 -17.25 12.93
CA TRP A 367 9.67 -15.85 12.60
C TRP A 367 10.39 -15.69 11.27
N ASP A 368 9.86 -14.88 10.36
CA ASP A 368 10.51 -14.55 9.08
C ASP A 368 11.09 -13.12 9.14
N ASN A 369 12.41 -13.01 9.26
CA ASN A 369 13.14 -11.74 9.19
C ASN A 369 13.31 -11.20 7.76
N MET A 370 12.76 -11.87 6.75
CA MET A 370 12.81 -11.48 5.34
C MET A 370 14.23 -11.50 4.74
N ALA A 371 15.17 -12.26 5.29
CA ALA A 371 16.47 -12.52 4.66
C ALA A 371 16.27 -13.20 3.29
N ARG A 372 16.67 -12.51 2.20
CA ARG A 372 16.41 -12.95 0.82
C ARG A 372 17.55 -12.67 -0.18
N ASP A 373 18.63 -12.01 0.24
CA ASP A 373 19.69 -11.53 -0.68
C ASP A 373 20.57 -12.64 -1.23
N ARG A 374 20.95 -13.61 -0.38
CA ARG A 374 21.84 -14.73 -0.74
C ARG A 374 21.24 -16.03 -0.25
N VAL A 375 21.44 -17.09 -1.04
CA VAL A 375 20.91 -18.42 -0.77
C VAL A 375 22.05 -19.45 -0.78
N TYR A 376 22.04 -20.34 0.22
CA TYR A 376 22.92 -21.51 0.31
C TYR A 376 22.05 -22.74 0.54
N LEU A 377 22.18 -23.72 -0.35
CA LEU A 377 21.40 -24.95 -0.36
C LEU A 377 22.20 -26.07 -1.06
N ASP A 378 21.80 -27.33 -0.84
CA ASP A 378 22.28 -28.45 -1.66
C ASP A 378 21.45 -28.55 -2.93
N ARG A 379 22.09 -28.26 -4.08
CA ARG A 379 21.47 -28.30 -5.40
C ARG A 379 20.92 -29.69 -5.76
N LYS A 380 21.43 -30.76 -5.15
CA LYS A 380 21.03 -32.15 -5.43
C LYS A 380 19.97 -32.68 -4.49
N ALA A 381 19.69 -31.99 -3.38
CA ALA A 381 18.75 -32.48 -2.39
C ALA A 381 17.31 -32.55 -2.92
N GLN A 382 16.92 -31.59 -3.76
CA GLN A 382 15.60 -31.55 -4.40
C GLN A 382 15.58 -30.59 -5.60
N MET A 383 14.42 -30.48 -6.26
CA MET A 383 14.18 -29.48 -7.29
C MET A 383 13.94 -28.11 -6.64
N TRP A 384 14.65 -27.09 -7.11
CA TRP A 384 14.63 -25.73 -6.54
C TRP A 384 14.07 -24.71 -7.53
N ASP A 385 13.57 -23.59 -7.03
CA ASP A 385 13.11 -22.50 -7.87
C ASP A 385 14.30 -21.75 -8.52
N ASP A 386 14.13 -21.31 -9.77
CA ASP A 386 15.18 -20.62 -10.53
C ASP A 386 15.68 -19.34 -9.82
N GLY A 387 14.81 -18.64 -9.11
CA GLY A 387 15.12 -17.47 -8.31
C GLY A 387 15.96 -17.78 -7.06
N GLN A 388 15.75 -18.91 -6.38
CA GLN A 388 16.67 -19.41 -5.35
C GLN A 388 18.05 -19.69 -5.95
N LEU A 389 18.10 -20.41 -7.07
CA LEU A 389 19.36 -20.77 -7.73
C LEU A 389 20.13 -19.54 -8.22
N ALA A 390 19.43 -18.53 -8.76
CA ALA A 390 20.02 -17.27 -9.23
C ALA A 390 20.69 -16.43 -8.12
N ARG A 391 20.31 -16.67 -6.85
CA ARG A 391 20.87 -15.95 -5.68
C ARG A 391 22.04 -16.67 -5.02
N MET A 392 22.38 -17.88 -5.46
CA MET A 392 23.58 -18.58 -5.02
C MET A 392 24.84 -17.93 -5.59
N LYS A 393 25.95 -17.99 -4.86
CA LYS A 393 27.27 -17.70 -5.45
C LYS A 393 27.75 -18.92 -6.24
N LYS A 394 28.84 -18.75 -6.98
CA LYS A 394 29.55 -19.89 -7.57
C LYS A 394 30.20 -20.71 -6.46
N ALA A 395 30.25 -22.03 -6.61
CA ALA A 395 30.68 -22.93 -5.54
C ALA A 395 32.16 -22.74 -5.15
N GLU A 396 32.98 -22.35 -6.12
CA GLU A 396 34.39 -21.99 -5.97
C GLU A 396 34.61 -20.74 -5.10
N ASP A 397 33.61 -19.86 -5.00
CA ASP A 397 33.69 -18.62 -4.23
C ASP A 397 33.33 -18.82 -2.75
N TYR A 398 32.88 -20.02 -2.36
CA TYR A 398 32.49 -20.29 -0.98
C TYR A 398 33.70 -20.43 -0.05
N ASN A 399 33.67 -19.67 1.05
CA ASN A 399 34.56 -19.90 2.18
C ASN A 399 34.20 -21.20 2.93
N LYS A 400 35.02 -21.60 3.90
CA LYS A 400 34.85 -22.86 4.64
C LYS A 400 33.53 -22.97 5.43
N TYR A 401 32.94 -21.85 5.84
CA TYR A 401 31.68 -21.80 6.57
C TYR A 401 30.48 -21.78 5.60
N GLU A 402 30.57 -21.02 4.51
CA GLU A 402 29.55 -20.96 3.45
C GLU A 402 29.26 -22.34 2.85
N LYS A 403 30.28 -23.18 2.67
CA LYS A 403 30.13 -24.57 2.21
C LYS A 403 29.19 -25.40 3.10
N LYS A 404 29.08 -25.05 4.39
CA LYS A 404 28.28 -25.74 5.40
C LYS A 404 26.97 -25.02 5.74
N ALA A 405 26.75 -23.80 5.24
CA ALA A 405 25.67 -22.93 5.68
C ALA A 405 24.27 -23.58 5.61
N HIS A 406 24.05 -24.47 4.64
CA HIS A 406 22.79 -25.17 4.42
C HIS A 406 22.55 -26.36 5.36
N LEU A 407 23.54 -26.79 6.14
CA LEU A 407 23.46 -28.00 6.96
C LEU A 407 22.65 -27.81 8.25
N SER A 408 22.67 -26.61 8.84
CA SER A 408 21.95 -26.30 10.08
C SER A 408 21.76 -24.79 10.26
N PHE A 409 20.91 -24.39 11.21
CA PHE A 409 20.78 -22.99 11.60
C PHE A 409 22.10 -22.42 12.16
N GLU A 410 22.82 -23.21 12.95
CA GLU A 410 24.10 -22.84 13.54
C GLU A 410 25.20 -22.66 12.48
N ASP A 411 25.24 -23.53 11.47
CA ASP A 411 26.16 -23.38 10.34
C ASP A 411 25.80 -22.16 9.48
N CYS A 412 24.51 -21.87 9.29
CA CYS A 412 24.03 -20.65 8.63
C CYS A 412 24.48 -19.39 9.39
N ALA A 413 24.36 -19.40 10.73
CA ALA A 413 24.83 -18.34 11.60
C ALA A 413 26.36 -18.14 11.50
N ALA A 414 27.13 -19.24 11.55
CA ALA A 414 28.58 -19.21 11.44
C ALA A 414 29.03 -18.66 10.08
N ALA A 415 28.34 -19.05 9.00
CA ALA A 415 28.60 -18.51 7.66
C ALA A 415 28.31 -17.00 7.60
N CYS A 416 27.17 -16.52 8.13
CA CYS A 416 26.88 -15.09 8.19
C CYS A 416 27.93 -14.29 8.98
N LYS A 417 28.35 -14.80 10.14
CA LYS A 417 29.39 -14.19 10.99
C LYS A 417 30.75 -14.14 10.29
N SER A 418 31.05 -15.13 9.45
CA SER A 418 32.30 -15.18 8.68
C SER A 418 32.40 -14.12 7.57
N LEU A 419 31.27 -13.57 7.14
CA LEU A 419 31.22 -12.60 6.04
C LEU A 419 31.57 -11.17 6.52
N PRO A 420 32.18 -10.34 5.64
CA PRO A 420 32.49 -8.95 5.94
C PRO A 420 31.28 -8.09 6.31
N TYR A 421 31.55 -6.91 6.86
CA TYR A 421 30.52 -5.90 7.12
C TYR A 421 29.76 -5.54 5.84
N GLY A 422 28.43 -5.53 5.92
CA GLY A 422 27.54 -5.22 4.80
C GLY A 422 27.20 -6.41 3.89
N GLU A 423 27.86 -7.56 4.05
CA GLU A 423 27.53 -8.79 3.30
C GLU A 423 26.50 -9.66 4.01
N CYS A 424 26.47 -9.63 5.35
CA CYS A 424 25.43 -10.28 6.14
C CYS A 424 25.22 -9.60 7.49
N PHE A 425 23.98 -9.15 7.74
CA PHE A 425 23.51 -8.71 9.06
C PHE A 425 22.48 -9.67 9.67
N GLN A 426 21.77 -10.41 8.82
CA GLN A 426 20.73 -11.33 9.26
C GLN A 426 20.72 -12.58 8.39
N TYR A 427 20.19 -13.65 8.95
CA TYR A 427 20.12 -14.95 8.30
C TYR A 427 18.85 -15.68 8.72
N LYS A 428 18.41 -16.63 7.90
CA LYS A 428 17.22 -17.43 8.13
C LYS A 428 17.45 -18.82 7.59
N TYR A 429 17.03 -19.82 8.37
CA TYR A 429 17.14 -21.23 8.03
C TYR A 429 15.76 -21.88 7.96
N GLN A 430 15.56 -22.70 6.94
CA GLN A 430 14.38 -23.55 6.78
C GLN A 430 14.74 -24.71 5.84
N ASN A 431 14.43 -25.95 6.22
CA ASN A 431 14.50 -27.16 5.37
C ASN A 431 15.76 -27.25 4.49
N GLY A 432 16.95 -27.22 5.09
CA GLY A 432 18.20 -27.32 4.34
C GLY A 432 18.56 -26.09 3.50
N VAL A 433 17.88 -24.96 3.70
CA VAL A 433 18.14 -23.69 3.01
C VAL A 433 18.54 -22.62 4.01
N CYS A 434 19.75 -22.09 3.84
CA CYS A 434 20.19 -20.89 4.52
C CYS A 434 20.04 -19.69 3.60
N THR A 435 19.35 -18.66 4.07
CA THR A 435 19.18 -17.38 3.39
C THR A 435 19.80 -16.27 4.22
N MET A 436 20.46 -15.31 3.57
CA MET A 436 21.12 -14.18 4.24
C MET A 436 20.61 -12.84 3.72
N GLY A 437 20.69 -11.81 4.57
CA GLY A 437 20.31 -10.44 4.27
C GLY A 437 21.43 -9.44 4.55
N ARG A 438 21.62 -8.51 3.62
CA ARG A 438 22.54 -7.35 3.69
C ARG A 438 21.89 -6.11 4.31
N ALA A 439 20.59 -6.19 4.56
CA ALA A 439 19.84 -5.24 5.35
C ALA A 439 19.39 -5.87 6.68
N ILE A 440 18.97 -5.02 7.59
CA ILE A 440 18.43 -5.35 8.90
C ILE A 440 16.92 -5.12 8.83
N THR A 441 16.16 -6.19 8.98
CA THR A 441 14.71 -6.20 8.98
C THR A 441 14.26 -6.96 10.22
N LEU A 442 13.30 -6.42 10.96
CA LEU A 442 12.77 -7.12 12.13
C LEU A 442 11.91 -8.30 11.69
N GLY A 443 11.11 -8.15 10.64
CA GLY A 443 10.25 -9.20 10.10
C GLY A 443 8.94 -9.37 10.86
N ASN A 444 8.31 -10.51 10.65
CA ASN A 444 6.99 -10.82 11.21
C ASN A 444 6.95 -12.22 11.84
N PRO A 445 6.07 -12.43 12.83
CA PRO A 445 5.73 -13.79 13.25
C PRO A 445 5.07 -14.52 12.09
N ILE A 446 5.33 -15.82 12.00
CA ILE A 446 4.66 -16.70 11.05
C ILE A 446 3.93 -17.81 11.80
N ARG A 447 2.99 -18.47 11.11
CA ARG A 447 2.37 -19.68 11.66
C ARG A 447 3.46 -20.72 11.88
N ARG A 448 3.42 -21.37 13.04
CA ARG A 448 4.30 -22.47 13.36
C ARG A 448 3.93 -23.68 12.51
N GLU A 449 4.93 -24.25 11.84
CA GLU A 449 4.82 -25.54 11.15
C GLU A 449 4.89 -26.70 12.14
N GLU A 450 4.23 -27.81 11.80
CA GLU A 450 4.22 -29.02 12.63
C GLU A 450 5.55 -29.77 12.56
N GLU A 451 6.12 -29.88 11.36
CA GLU A 451 7.40 -30.53 11.11
C GLU A 451 8.56 -29.58 11.47
N GLU A 452 9.51 -30.04 12.29
CA GLU A 452 10.56 -29.19 12.85
C GLU A 452 11.52 -28.64 11.78
N ASP A 453 11.78 -29.40 10.71
CA ASP A 453 12.60 -28.99 9.57
C ASP A 453 11.92 -27.94 8.67
N GLN A 454 10.57 -27.92 8.66
CA GLN A 454 9.79 -26.90 7.98
C GLN A 454 9.69 -25.59 8.76
N ARG A 455 10.01 -25.58 10.06
CA ARG A 455 9.99 -24.37 10.88
C ARG A 455 11.06 -23.39 10.42
N ILE A 456 10.68 -22.11 10.37
CA ILE A 456 11.59 -21.02 10.07
C ILE A 456 12.25 -20.53 11.35
N ILE A 457 13.58 -20.47 11.33
CA ILE A 457 14.37 -19.83 12.38
C ILE A 457 15.13 -18.66 11.77
N SER A 458 14.88 -17.47 12.32
CA SER A 458 15.56 -16.24 11.95
C SER A 458 16.62 -15.88 12.97
N GLY A 459 17.74 -15.34 12.49
CA GLY A 459 18.82 -14.83 13.33
C GLY A 459 19.38 -13.52 12.82
N TRP A 460 20.00 -12.78 13.74
CA TRP A 460 20.66 -11.51 13.50
C TRP A 460 22.05 -11.53 14.09
N ASP A 461 23.04 -11.02 13.36
CA ASP A 461 24.38 -10.78 13.89
C ASP A 461 24.36 -9.47 14.69
N VAL A 462 23.78 -9.53 15.90
CA VAL A 462 23.49 -8.35 16.74
C VAL A 462 24.76 -7.58 17.08
N GLU A 463 25.89 -8.27 17.30
CA GLU A 463 27.17 -7.62 17.53
C GLU A 463 27.61 -6.77 16.34
N LYS A 464 27.60 -7.37 15.14
CA LYS A 464 27.94 -6.69 13.88
C LYS A 464 26.97 -5.54 13.59
N ILE A 465 25.67 -5.72 13.84
CA ILE A 465 24.65 -4.67 13.70
C ILE A 465 24.96 -3.50 14.64
N ARG A 466 25.18 -3.77 15.94
CA ARG A 466 25.49 -2.73 16.92
C ARG A 466 26.78 -2.00 16.61
N ALA A 467 27.80 -2.69 16.10
CA ALA A 467 29.04 -2.07 15.65
C ALA A 467 28.80 -1.16 14.44
N TRP A 468 28.01 -1.62 13.47
CA TRP A 468 27.64 -0.84 12.30
C TRP A 468 26.83 0.42 12.66
N VAL A 469 25.80 0.28 13.51
CA VAL A 469 24.98 1.42 13.99
C VAL A 469 25.84 2.46 14.71
N ARG A 470 26.75 2.03 15.59
CA ARG A 470 27.68 2.93 16.30
C ARG A 470 28.57 3.72 15.33
N LYS A 471 29.11 3.04 14.31
CA LYS A 471 29.93 3.66 13.26
C LYS A 471 29.13 4.66 12.41
N HIS A 472 27.82 4.46 12.25
CA HIS A 472 26.92 5.31 11.47
C HIS A 472 25.93 6.08 12.38
N SER A 473 26.42 6.53 13.54
CA SER A 473 25.63 7.27 14.52
C SER A 473 25.19 8.66 14.05
N ARG A 474 25.82 9.19 13.01
CA ARG A 474 25.52 10.50 12.41
C ARG A 474 25.13 10.36 10.95
N CYS A 475 24.25 11.26 10.52
CA CYS A 475 23.88 11.48 9.12
C CYS A 475 24.17 12.94 8.77
N ASP A 476 25.43 13.21 8.43
CA ASP A 476 25.89 14.57 8.13
C ASP A 476 25.27 15.12 6.84
N LYS A 477 24.91 14.23 5.91
CA LYS A 477 24.18 14.54 4.69
C LYS A 477 22.85 13.80 4.65
N ILE A 478 21.77 14.55 4.48
CA ILE A 478 20.43 14.02 4.25
C ILE A 478 20.25 13.76 2.75
N ASN A 479 19.86 12.55 2.40
CA ASN A 479 19.71 12.11 1.01
C ASN A 479 18.24 12.15 0.60
N TRP A 480 17.76 13.33 0.18
CA TRP A 480 16.45 13.44 -0.48
C TRP A 480 16.48 12.78 -1.87
N PRO A 481 15.35 12.22 -2.36
CA PRO A 481 15.31 11.60 -3.67
C PRO A 481 15.44 12.68 -4.76
N ASN A 482 16.09 12.32 -5.87
CA ASN A 482 16.28 13.23 -6.99
C ASN A 482 15.07 13.19 -7.93
N VAL A 483 14.41 14.33 -8.12
CA VAL A 483 13.29 14.47 -9.06
C VAL A 483 13.81 15.02 -10.37
N ARG A 484 13.61 14.27 -11.45
CA ARG A 484 13.98 14.68 -12.81
C ARG A 484 12.94 15.67 -13.33
N THR A 485 13.36 16.91 -13.48
CA THR A 485 12.58 17.99 -14.07
C THR A 485 13.00 18.23 -15.51
N LYS A 486 12.05 18.51 -16.43
CA LYS A 486 12.43 19.03 -17.74
C LYS A 486 12.98 20.44 -17.53
N LYS A 487 14.21 20.73 -17.99
CA LYS A 487 14.72 22.11 -17.97
C LYS A 487 13.78 23.00 -18.78
N PRO A 488 13.47 24.22 -18.32
CA PRO A 488 12.75 25.18 -19.15
C PRO A 488 13.50 25.33 -20.48
N VAL A 489 12.80 25.12 -21.60
CA VAL A 489 13.32 25.51 -22.90
C VAL A 489 13.32 27.04 -22.89
N VAL A 490 14.47 27.64 -22.58
CA VAL A 490 14.67 29.07 -22.81
C VAL A 490 14.51 29.27 -24.32
N PRO A 491 13.52 30.05 -24.79
CA PRO A 491 13.42 30.35 -26.21
C PRO A 491 14.74 30.98 -26.62
N ALA A 492 15.42 30.39 -27.61
CA ALA A 492 16.58 31.04 -28.20
C ALA A 492 16.12 32.42 -28.69
N ASN A 493 16.73 33.47 -28.15
CA ASN A 493 16.55 34.84 -28.64
C ASN A 493 16.85 34.82 -30.14
N ARG A 494 15.80 34.81 -30.97
CA ARG A 494 15.89 35.25 -32.35
C ARG A 494 15.94 36.77 -32.31
N ASN A 495 17.14 37.31 -32.11
CA ASN A 495 17.47 38.69 -32.43
C ASN A 495 18.89 38.71 -32.99
N GLY A 496 19.01 39.08 -34.27
CA GLY A 496 20.26 39.56 -34.87
C GLY A 496 20.63 38.87 -36.18
N GLY A 497 20.17 39.42 -37.31
CA GLY A 497 20.60 39.05 -38.67
C GLY A 497 19.55 39.39 -39.70
#